data_AF-A0A9D2QK55-F1
#
_entry.id   AF-A0A9D2QK55-F1
#
_cell.length_a   1.000
_cell.length_b   1.000
_cell.length_c   1.000
_cell.angle_alpha   90.00
_cell.angle_beta   90.00
_cell.angle_gamma   90.00
#
_symmetry.space_group_name_H-M   'P 1'
#
loop_
_entity.id
_entity.type
_entity.pdbx_description
1 polymer ?
#
loop_
_entity_poly.entity_id
_entity_poly.type
_entity_poly.pdbx_seq_one_letter_code
_entity_poly.pdbx_strand_id
1 'polypeptide(L)'
;MSKMEKRAAAAFWLLFVFLFVVICVLSFQSGSTTKALEKPFVETVTGTVDRQLSRETILTITFYIRQAGRAVLFFALGLSGSGGALLSFRRVNRPALGIGSCAVLFGISYFTEKMKIFIEGRHYAFAECLESFVFAALGWLCMALFFSLKSRKRSCYVSEEIKSAESDHHHH
;
A
#
# COMPACT_ATOMS: atom_id res chain seq x y z
N MET A 1 26.03 -4.92 2.65
CA MET A 1 24.88 -4.91 1.74
C MET A 1 25.37 -5.26 0.35
N SER A 2 24.92 -6.39 -0.20
CA SER A 2 25.40 -6.87 -1.51
C SER A 2 24.86 -6.01 -2.66
N LYS A 3 25.49 -6.06 -3.85
CA LYS A 3 24.96 -5.35 -5.05
C LYS A 3 23.50 -5.72 -5.34
N MET A 4 23.10 -6.97 -5.10
CA MET A 4 21.73 -7.44 -5.33
C MET A 4 20.72 -6.81 -4.37
N GLU A 5 21.08 -6.66 -3.09
CA GLU A 5 20.21 -6.00 -2.10
C GLU A 5 19.98 -4.53 -2.43
N LYS A 6 20.98 -3.83 -2.99
CA LYS A 6 20.85 -2.44 -3.43
C LYS A 6 19.87 -2.30 -4.60
N ARG A 7 19.94 -3.22 -5.57
CA ARG A 7 19.00 -3.25 -6.70
C ARG A 7 17.58 -3.54 -6.25
N ALA A 8 17.41 -4.47 -5.30
CA ALA A 8 16.10 -4.77 -4.71
C ALA A 8 15.53 -3.57 -3.95
N ALA A 9 16.32 -2.91 -3.11
CA ALA A 9 15.89 -1.70 -2.41
C ALA A 9 15.49 -0.58 -3.39
N ALA A 10 16.29 -0.35 -4.44
CA ALA A 10 15.97 0.62 -5.48
C ALA A 10 14.66 0.27 -6.21
N ALA A 11 14.43 -1.01 -6.52
CA ALA A 11 13.17 -1.46 -7.14
C ALA A 11 11.96 -1.20 -6.23
N PHE A 12 12.06 -1.48 -4.92
CA PHE A 12 10.98 -1.18 -3.98
C PHE A 12 10.71 0.32 -3.85
N TRP A 13 11.75 1.16 -3.84
CA TRP A 13 11.61 2.61 -3.82
C TRP A 13 11.01 3.15 -5.12
N LEU A 14 11.42 2.64 -6.28
CA LEU A 14 10.83 3.01 -7.57
C LEU A 14 9.35 2.62 -7.63
N LEU A 15 9.02 1.42 -7.16
CA LEU A 15 7.62 0.97 -7.06
C LEU A 15 6.82 1.85 -6.11
N PHE A 16 7.38 2.23 -4.96
CA PHE A 16 6.74 3.12 -4.00
C PHE A 16 6.45 4.49 -4.60
N VAL A 17 7.43 5.12 -5.27
CA VAL A 17 7.26 6.42 -5.93
C VAL A 17 6.23 6.31 -7.06
N PHE A 18 6.30 5.25 -7.86
CA PHE A 18 5.33 5.00 -8.93
C PHE A 18 3.90 4.88 -8.38
N LEU A 19 3.70 4.06 -7.34
CA LEU A 19 2.39 3.91 -6.68
C LEU A 19 1.90 5.23 -6.07
N PHE A 20 2.78 5.98 -5.43
CA PHE A 20 2.44 7.30 -4.88
C PHE A 20 1.96 8.26 -5.96
N VAL A 21 2.67 8.34 -7.09
CA VAL A 21 2.26 9.17 -8.25
C VAL A 21 0.91 8.71 -8.80
N VAL A 22 0.68 7.41 -8.96
CA VAL A 22 -0.60 6.86 -9.41
C VAL A 22 -1.73 7.26 -8.45
N ILE A 23 -1.52 7.15 -7.14
CA ILE A 23 -2.51 7.56 -6.13
C ILE A 23 -2.79 9.07 -6.23
N CYS A 24 -1.77 9.91 -6.40
CA CYS A 24 -1.94 11.34 -6.59
C CYS A 24 -2.78 11.64 -7.85
N VAL A 25 -2.42 11.05 -9.00
CA VAL A 25 -3.15 11.23 -10.26
C VAL A 25 -4.60 10.79 -10.15
N LEU A 26 -4.86 9.62 -9.54
CA LEU A 26 -6.23 9.12 -9.33
C LEU A 26 -7.02 10.01 -8.36
N SER A 27 -6.35 10.58 -7.35
CA SER A 27 -6.97 11.53 -6.43
C SER A 27 -7.41 12.79 -7.15
N PHE A 28 -6.59 13.35 -8.04
CA PHE A 28 -6.94 14.51 -8.88
C PHE A 28 -7.99 14.19 -9.95
N GLN A 29 -7.84 13.09 -10.70
CA GLN A 29 -8.80 12.67 -11.74
C GLN A 29 -10.19 12.42 -11.16
N SER A 30 -10.29 11.89 -9.95
CA SER A 30 -11.60 11.69 -9.32
C SER A 30 -12.41 12.99 -9.16
N GLY A 31 -11.76 14.15 -9.22
CA GLY A 31 -12.37 15.47 -9.23
C GLY A 31 -12.79 15.99 -10.60
N SER A 32 -11.88 15.94 -11.57
CA SER A 32 -12.11 16.52 -12.90
C SER A 32 -12.93 15.61 -13.81
N THR A 33 -12.74 14.28 -13.72
CA THR A 33 -13.35 13.33 -14.65
C THR A 33 -14.75 12.91 -14.23
N THR A 34 -15.13 13.05 -12.96
CA THR A 34 -16.53 12.82 -12.53
C THR A 34 -17.49 13.87 -13.11
N LYS A 35 -17.01 15.11 -13.36
CA LYS A 35 -17.77 16.14 -14.08
C LYS A 35 -17.87 15.89 -15.60
N ALA A 36 -17.01 15.02 -16.16
CA ALA A 36 -16.93 14.75 -17.59
C ALA A 36 -17.46 13.37 -18.01
N LEU A 37 -17.47 12.37 -17.10
CA LEU A 37 -18.00 11.02 -17.37
C LEU A 37 -19.53 10.92 -17.29
N GLU A 38 -20.20 11.91 -16.72
CA GLU A 38 -21.67 11.95 -16.68
C GLU A 38 -22.28 12.21 -18.06
N LYS A 39 -21.54 12.84 -18.97
CA LYS A 39 -22.04 13.20 -20.31
C LYS A 39 -21.98 12.06 -21.36
N PRO A 40 -20.89 11.29 -21.54
CA PRO A 40 -20.81 10.34 -22.65
C PRO A 40 -21.40 8.95 -22.37
N PHE A 41 -21.56 8.54 -21.10
CA PHE A 41 -22.09 7.20 -20.78
C PHE A 41 -23.63 7.13 -20.86
N VAL A 42 -24.31 8.28 -20.75
CA VAL A 42 -25.77 8.36 -20.85
C VAL A 42 -26.24 8.34 -22.33
N GLU A 43 -25.40 8.70 -23.30
CA GLU A 43 -25.80 8.68 -24.72
C GLU A 43 -25.61 7.33 -25.40
N THR A 44 -24.64 6.50 -25.00
CA THR A 44 -24.35 5.25 -25.74
C THR A 44 -25.21 4.06 -25.30
N VAL A 45 -25.77 4.07 -24.08
CA VAL A 45 -26.58 2.95 -23.55
C VAL A 45 -28.09 3.27 -23.53
N THR A 46 -28.51 4.25 -24.35
CA THR A 46 -29.91 4.65 -24.52
C THR A 46 -30.52 4.04 -25.79
N GLY A 47 -30.13 2.82 -26.12
CA GLY A 47 -30.78 2.06 -27.20
C GLY A 47 -31.93 1.23 -26.66
N THR A 48 -31.65 0.38 -25.68
CA THR A 48 -32.55 -0.75 -25.42
C THR A 48 -32.25 -1.37 -24.07
N VAL A 49 -33.23 -1.38 -23.17
CA VAL A 49 -33.29 -2.15 -21.90
C VAL A 49 -33.03 -1.32 -20.63
N ASP A 50 -34.15 -1.01 -19.97
CA ASP A 50 -34.35 -0.86 -18.52
C ASP A 50 -33.50 0.18 -17.77
N ARG A 51 -33.96 1.43 -17.82
CA ARG A 51 -33.17 2.65 -17.60
C ARG A 51 -33.13 3.15 -16.14
N GLN A 52 -33.85 2.53 -15.20
CA GLN A 52 -33.81 2.92 -13.78
C GLN A 52 -33.02 1.92 -12.90
N LEU A 53 -33.11 0.61 -13.13
CA LEU A 53 -32.41 -0.39 -12.31
C LEU A 53 -30.89 -0.44 -12.60
N SER A 54 -30.49 -0.07 -13.82
CA SER A 54 -29.10 -0.16 -14.30
C SER A 54 -28.19 0.99 -13.82
N ARG A 55 -28.69 2.23 -13.70
CA ARG A 55 -27.85 3.38 -13.26
C ARG A 55 -27.41 3.27 -11.81
N GLU A 56 -28.31 2.92 -10.90
CA GLU A 56 -27.98 2.77 -9.48
C GLU A 56 -27.01 1.60 -9.26
N THR A 57 -27.18 0.52 -10.02
CA THR A 57 -26.28 -0.65 -9.98
C THR A 57 -24.90 -0.32 -10.55
N ILE A 58 -24.83 0.40 -11.68
CA ILE A 58 -23.56 0.84 -12.28
C ILE A 58 -22.82 1.84 -11.36
N LEU A 59 -23.53 2.77 -10.74
CA LEU A 59 -22.96 3.70 -9.75
C LEU A 59 -22.41 2.96 -8.54
N THR A 60 -23.17 1.99 -8.03
CA THR A 60 -22.76 1.17 -6.88
C THR A 60 -21.54 0.31 -7.20
N ILE A 61 -21.52 -0.39 -8.34
CA ILE A 61 -20.38 -1.20 -8.78
C ILE A 61 -19.14 -0.33 -8.98
N THR A 62 -19.29 0.83 -9.63
CA THR A 62 -18.18 1.77 -9.87
C THR A 62 -17.63 2.32 -8.55
N PHE A 63 -18.50 2.58 -7.57
CA PHE A 63 -18.11 3.01 -6.23
C PHE A 63 -17.30 1.93 -5.50
N TYR A 64 -17.76 0.67 -5.53
CA TYR A 64 -17.05 -0.46 -4.92
C TYR A 64 -15.69 -0.71 -5.56
N ILE A 65 -15.60 -0.68 -6.89
CA ILE A 65 -14.34 -0.86 -7.61
C ILE A 65 -13.36 0.26 -7.25
N ARG A 66 -13.84 1.50 -7.09
CA ARG A 66 -13.01 2.63 -6.67
C ARG A 66 -12.52 2.48 -5.23
N GLN A 67 -13.38 2.03 -4.31
CA GLN A 67 -13.01 1.81 -2.91
C GLN A 67 -12.01 0.65 -2.78
N ALA A 68 -12.26 -0.46 -3.47
CA ALA A 68 -11.36 -1.60 -3.53
C ALA A 68 -10.01 -1.23 -4.18
N GLY A 69 -10.03 -0.45 -5.27
CA GLY A 69 -8.82 0.04 -5.94
C GLY A 69 -7.96 0.89 -5.01
N ARG A 70 -8.57 1.76 -4.20
CA ARG A 70 -7.86 2.52 -3.16
C ARG A 70 -7.25 1.59 -2.11
N ALA A 71 -8.03 0.66 -1.57
CA ALA A 71 -7.53 -0.29 -0.58
C ALA A 71 -6.28 -1.06 -1.08
N VAL A 72 -6.34 -1.57 -2.32
CA VAL A 72 -5.22 -2.30 -2.95
C VAL A 72 -4.01 -1.39 -3.18
N LEU A 73 -4.22 -0.16 -3.67
CA LEU A 73 -3.14 0.81 -3.90
C LEU A 73 -2.42 1.18 -2.60
N PHE A 74 -3.17 1.50 -1.54
CA PHE A 74 -2.59 1.83 -0.24
C PHE A 74 -1.90 0.63 0.42
N PHE A 75 -2.45 -0.57 0.27
CA PHE A 75 -1.80 -1.80 0.71
C PHE A 75 -0.46 -2.04 -0.01
N ALA A 76 -0.44 -1.91 -1.34
CA ALA A 76 0.78 -2.05 -2.15
C ALA A 76 1.81 -0.95 -1.84
N LEU A 77 1.35 0.27 -1.56
CA LEU A 77 2.20 1.38 -1.12
C LEU A 77 2.86 1.05 0.23
N GLY A 78 2.08 0.55 1.19
CA GLY A 78 2.58 0.09 2.49
C GLY A 78 3.61 -1.04 2.35
N LEU A 79 3.33 -2.06 1.53
CA LEU A 79 4.28 -3.16 1.25
C LEU A 79 5.59 -2.64 0.64
N SER A 80 5.51 -1.87 -0.44
CA SER A 80 6.68 -1.40 -1.19
C SER A 80 7.55 -0.43 -0.37
N GLY A 81 6.92 0.53 0.31
CA GLY A 81 7.62 1.48 1.19
C GLY A 81 8.31 0.80 2.36
N SER A 82 7.66 -0.18 2.97
CA SER A 82 8.23 -0.97 4.07
C SER A 82 9.38 -1.86 3.61
N GLY A 83 9.24 -2.48 2.44
CA GLY A 83 10.31 -3.27 1.82
C GLY A 83 11.55 -2.42 1.52
N GLY A 84 11.36 -1.23 0.94
CA GLY A 84 12.43 -0.27 0.67
C GLY A 84 13.10 0.22 1.96
N ALA A 85 12.30 0.55 2.98
CA ALA A 85 12.78 1.03 4.28
C ALA A 85 13.56 -0.04 5.05
N LEU A 86 13.04 -1.27 5.16
CA LEU A 86 13.73 -2.36 5.87
C LEU A 86 15.05 -2.76 5.21
N LEU A 87 15.11 -2.73 3.87
CA LEU A 87 16.34 -3.03 3.12
C LEU A 87 17.37 -1.91 3.21
N SER A 88 16.93 -0.65 3.19
CA SER A 88 17.82 0.53 3.22
C SER A 88 18.34 0.84 4.62
N PHE A 89 17.48 0.76 5.64
CA PHE A 89 17.78 1.20 7.01
C PHE A 89 18.02 0.04 7.99
N ARG A 90 18.73 -1.01 7.54
CA ARG A 90 19.02 -2.21 8.36
C ARG A 90 19.75 -1.91 9.68
N ARG A 91 20.41 -0.76 9.80
CA ARG A 91 21.18 -0.31 10.97
C ARG A 91 20.37 0.53 11.96
N VAL A 92 19.18 0.99 11.59
CA VAL A 92 18.31 1.83 12.44
C VAL A 92 17.48 0.92 13.36
N ASN A 93 17.17 1.41 14.56
CA ASN A 93 16.32 0.71 15.51
C ASN A 93 14.98 0.34 14.84
N ARG A 94 14.65 -0.95 14.76
CA ARG A 94 13.42 -1.46 14.13
C ARG A 94 12.13 -0.80 14.64
N PRO A 95 11.95 -0.52 15.96
CA PRO A 95 10.75 0.19 16.40
C PRO A 95 10.72 1.65 15.90
N ALA A 96 11.86 2.35 15.88
CA ALA A 96 11.94 3.72 15.37
C ALA A 96 11.62 3.77 13.86
N LEU A 97 12.10 2.80 13.09
CA LEU A 97 11.77 2.66 11.68
C LEU A 97 10.27 2.39 11.49
N GLY A 98 9.66 1.56 12.34
CA GLY A 98 8.22 1.28 12.31
C GLY A 98 7.38 2.53 12.59
N ILE A 99 7.72 3.28 13.63
CA ILE A 99 7.03 4.54 13.98
C ILE A 99 7.17 5.56 12.84
N GLY A 100 8.39 5.71 12.29
CA GLY A 100 8.64 6.59 11.14
C GLY A 100 7.83 6.19 9.91
N SER A 101 7.79 4.90 9.58
CA SER A 101 6.97 4.38 8.48
C SER A 101 5.48 4.63 8.70
N CYS A 102 4.95 4.36 9.89
CA CYS A 102 3.55 4.66 10.22
C CYS A 102 3.23 6.16 10.10
N ALA A 103 4.11 7.04 10.59
CA ALA A 103 3.94 8.48 10.48
C ALA A 103 3.92 8.96 9.02
N VAL A 104 4.83 8.44 8.18
CA VAL A 104 4.87 8.76 6.74
C VAL A 104 3.62 8.24 6.02
N LEU A 105 3.20 6.99 6.29
CA LEU A 105 1.99 6.43 5.69
C LEU A 105 0.73 7.20 6.10
N PHE A 106 0.65 7.61 7.37
CA PHE A 106 -0.42 8.48 7.85
C PHE A 106 -0.40 9.84 7.14
N GLY A 107 0.78 10.45 7.01
CA GLY A 107 0.96 11.71 6.27
C GLY A 107 0.53 11.61 4.81
N ILE A 108 0.84 10.49 4.13
CA ILE A 108 0.42 10.23 2.75
C ILE A 108 -1.10 10.07 2.68
N SER A 109 -1.71 9.23 3.54
CA SER A 109 -3.16 9.07 3.58
C SER A 109 -3.87 10.40 3.84
N TYR A 110 -3.36 11.19 4.79
CA TYR A 110 -3.88 12.51 5.09
C TYR A 110 -3.76 13.47 3.90
N PHE A 111 -2.59 13.52 3.27
CA PHE A 111 -2.35 14.37 2.11
C PHE A 111 -3.28 14.02 0.95
N THR A 112 -3.40 12.73 0.63
CA THR A 112 -4.28 12.25 -0.46
C THR A 112 -5.76 12.52 -0.18
N GLU A 113 -6.20 12.46 1.09
CA GLU A 113 -7.56 12.88 1.48
C GLU A 113 -7.75 14.40 1.33
N LYS A 114 -6.77 15.19 1.77
CA LYS A 114 -6.81 16.66 1.64
C LYS A 114 -6.85 17.11 0.19
N MET A 115 -6.19 16.40 -0.72
CA MET A 115 -6.27 16.69 -2.16
C MET A 115 -7.69 16.51 -2.72
N LYS A 116 -8.58 15.76 -2.06
CA LYS A 116 -9.98 15.60 -2.50
C LYS A 116 -10.86 16.81 -2.20
N ILE A 117 -10.42 17.74 -1.33
CA ILE A 117 -11.18 18.96 -0.98
C ILE A 117 -11.30 19.92 -2.18
N PHE A 118 -10.39 19.81 -3.15
CA PHE A 118 -10.46 20.58 -4.40
C PHE A 118 -11.61 20.15 -5.34
N ILE A 119 -12.38 19.11 -4.95
CA ILE A 119 -13.56 18.63 -5.66
C ILE A 119 -14.79 19.27 -5.02
N GLU A 120 -15.48 20.16 -5.74
CA GLU A 120 -16.75 20.75 -5.29
C GLU A 120 -17.73 19.66 -4.83
N GLY A 121 -18.18 19.75 -3.58
CA GLY A 121 -19.18 18.85 -2.99
C GLY A 121 -18.65 17.72 -2.10
N ARG A 122 -17.33 17.43 -2.06
CA ARG A 122 -16.78 16.45 -1.10
C ARG A 122 -16.20 17.15 0.14
N HIS A 123 -16.84 16.94 1.29
CA HIS A 123 -16.27 17.32 2.59
C HIS A 123 -15.22 16.31 3.03
N TYR A 124 -14.22 16.78 3.79
CA TYR A 124 -13.18 15.92 4.36
C TYR A 124 -13.81 14.82 5.23
N ALA A 125 -13.65 13.56 4.81
CA ALA A 125 -14.13 12.40 5.54
C ALA A 125 -12.96 11.73 6.25
N PHE A 126 -12.84 11.93 7.57
CA PHE A 126 -11.81 11.28 8.38
C PHE A 126 -11.87 9.75 8.27
N ALA A 127 -13.07 9.18 8.07
CA ALA A 127 -13.26 7.75 7.87
C ALA A 127 -12.53 7.21 6.62
N GLU A 128 -12.58 7.91 5.47
CA GLU A 128 -11.87 7.49 4.24
C GLU A 128 -10.34 7.56 4.42
N CYS A 129 -9.86 8.57 5.16
CA CYS A 129 -8.44 8.70 5.51
C CYS A 129 -7.98 7.54 6.40
N LEU A 130 -8.76 7.20 7.43
CA LEU A 130 -8.46 6.13 8.36
C LEU A 130 -8.47 4.77 7.67
N GLU A 131 -9.45 4.51 6.80
CA GLU A 131 -9.52 3.29 5.99
C GLU A 131 -8.24 3.10 5.14
N SER A 132 -7.84 4.16 4.42
CA SER A 132 -6.63 4.15 3.59
C SER A 132 -5.36 3.93 4.43
N PHE A 133 -5.28 4.55 5.61
CA PHE A 133 -4.19 4.33 6.57
C PHE A 133 -4.15 2.89 7.08
N VAL A 134 -5.29 2.29 7.43
CA VAL A 134 -5.36 0.90 7.92
C VAL A 134 -4.85 -0.07 6.85
N PHE A 135 -5.23 0.09 5.58
CA PHE A 135 -4.72 -0.76 4.50
C PHE A 135 -3.21 -0.60 4.29
N ALA A 136 -2.70 0.63 4.34
CA ALA A 136 -1.26 0.89 4.27
C ALA A 136 -0.50 0.28 5.47
N ALA A 137 -1.03 0.42 6.67
CA ALA A 137 -0.47 -0.17 7.88
C ALA A 137 -0.50 -1.71 7.84
N LEU A 138 -1.54 -2.31 7.25
CA LEU A 138 -1.63 -3.75 7.03
C LEU A 138 -0.53 -4.23 6.07
N GLY A 139 -0.26 -3.48 5.00
CA GLY A 139 0.86 -3.74 4.09
C GLY A 139 2.21 -3.64 4.79
N TRP A 140 2.41 -2.64 5.64
CA TRP A 140 3.61 -2.53 6.48
C TRP A 140 3.77 -3.72 7.43
N LEU A 141 2.69 -4.11 8.12
CA LEU A 141 2.70 -5.24 9.05
C LEU A 141 3.04 -6.54 8.33
N CYS A 142 2.48 -6.77 7.14
CA CYS A 142 2.76 -7.95 6.33
C CYS A 142 4.26 -8.07 6.00
N MET A 143 4.90 -6.98 5.56
CA MET A 143 6.34 -6.95 5.31
C MET A 143 7.17 -7.12 6.57
N ALA A 144 6.77 -6.48 7.66
CA ALA A 144 7.45 -6.59 8.96
C ALA A 144 7.44 -8.05 9.46
N LEU A 145 6.30 -8.75 9.33
CA LEU A 145 6.16 -10.16 9.66
C LEU A 145 7.03 -11.04 8.75
N PHE A 146 6.98 -10.82 7.44
CA PHE A 146 7.78 -11.58 6.47
C PHE A 146 9.28 -11.52 6.79
N PHE A 147 9.80 -10.33 7.08
CA PHE A 147 11.21 -10.16 7.47
C PHE A 147 11.52 -10.73 8.85
N SER A 148 10.58 -10.63 9.80
CA SER A 148 10.75 -11.19 11.14
C SER A 148 10.80 -12.72 11.11
N LEU A 149 9.95 -13.36 10.32
CA LEU A 149 9.97 -14.81 10.09
C LEU A 149 11.26 -15.26 9.42
N LYS A 150 11.73 -14.52 8.39
CA LYS A 150 13.00 -14.79 7.72
C LYS A 150 14.20 -14.67 8.68
N SER A 151 14.17 -13.68 9.59
CA SER A 151 15.19 -13.51 10.62
C SER A 151 15.16 -14.65 11.66
N ARG A 152 13.96 -15.10 12.06
CA ARG A 152 13.77 -16.20 13.01
C ARG A 152 14.29 -17.53 12.45
N LYS A 153 13.96 -17.86 11.19
CA LYS A 153 14.48 -19.05 10.52
C LYS A 153 16.01 -19.07 10.50
N ARG A 154 16.64 -17.94 10.13
CA ARG A 154 18.10 -17.83 10.13
C ARG A 154 18.71 -18.09 11.52
N SER A 155 18.07 -17.60 12.58
CA SER A 155 18.54 -17.82 13.96
C SER A 155 18.39 -19.27 14.42
N CYS A 156 17.34 -19.97 13.95
CA CYS A 156 17.12 -21.38 14.25
C CYS A 156 18.19 -22.27 13.57
N TYR A 157 18.46 -22.04 12.29
CA TYR A 157 19.52 -22.75 11.56
C TYR A 157 20.91 -22.58 12.19
N VAL A 158 21.26 -21.34 12.56
CA VAL A 158 22.55 -21.07 13.23
C VAL A 158 22.61 -21.77 14.60
N SER A 159 21.51 -21.84 15.33
CA SER A 159 21.48 -22.52 16.62
C SER A 159 21.56 -24.05 16.50
N GLU A 160 21.10 -24.63 15.39
CA GLU A 160 21.26 -26.05 15.07
C GLU A 160 22.69 -26.39 14.63
N GLU A 161 23.32 -25.56 13.78
CA GLU A 161 24.73 -25.75 13.39
C GLU A 161 25.69 -25.69 14.59
N ILE A 162 25.49 -24.73 15.51
CA ILE A 162 26.33 -24.62 16.71
C ILE A 162 26.19 -25.85 17.61
N LYS A 163 24.96 -26.36 17.81
CA LYS A 163 24.75 -27.59 18.59
C LYS A 163 25.36 -28.82 17.94
N SER A 164 25.36 -28.91 16.61
CA SER A 164 25.98 -30.02 15.89
C SER A 164 27.52 -29.99 16.02
N ALA A 165 28.13 -28.81 15.92
CA ALA A 165 29.58 -28.65 16.04
C ALA A 165 30.12 -28.93 17.46
N GLU A 166 29.32 -28.64 18.49
CA GLU A 166 29.71 -28.89 19.89
C GLU A 166 29.57 -30.37 20.29
N SER A 167 28.71 -31.13 19.60
CA SER A 167 28.57 -32.58 19.79
C SER A 167 29.75 -33.39 19.21
N ASP A 168 30.35 -32.93 18.11
CA ASP A 168 31.51 -33.60 17.50
C ASP A 168 32.79 -33.41 18.34
N HIS A 169 32.88 -32.31 19.09
CA HIS A 169 34.05 -32.03 19.94
C HIS A 169 34.07 -32.83 21.25
N HIS A 170 32.93 -33.37 21.69
CA HIS A 170 32.81 -34.14 22.93
C HIS A 170 33.06 -35.65 22.75
N HIS A 171 33.22 -36.12 21.51
CA HIS A 171 33.48 -37.53 21.18
C HIS A 171 34.95 -37.83 20.81
N HIS A 172 35.87 -36.88 20.99
CA HIS A 172 37.31 -37.06 20.80
C HIS A 172 38.09 -37.04 22.11
#